data_AF-A0AAV0XBR6-F1
#
_entry.id   AF-A0AAV0XBR6-F1
#
_cell.length_a   1.000
_cell.length_b   1.000
_cell.length_c   1.000
_cell.angle_alpha   90.00
_cell.angle_beta   90.00
_cell.angle_gamma   90.00
#
_symmetry.space_group_name_H-M   'P 1'
#
loop_
_entity.id
_entity.type
_entity.pdbx_description
1 polymer ?
#
loop_
_entity_poly.entity_id
_entity_poly.type
_entity_poly.pdbx_seq_one_letter_code
_entity_poly.pdbx_strand_id
1 'polypeptide(L)'
;MDYLLIINIILTNSGVLKLIKLQIASVVCRRSTMSRRQFTLDEKIGIIGRLENGEKNSVISKEFGTCSSTISTIWKNKDKLKNMFQTTSLNAKRLRTAQHKDLEEAALVWFKQQRYAVNIRSSCCIEDTRKILLHKI
;
A
#
# COMPACT_ATOMS: atom_id res chain seq x y z
N MET A 1 -34.47 46.53 6.48
CA MET A 1 -33.72 46.53 7.77
C MET A 1 -33.43 45.08 8.08
N ASP A 2 -32.48 44.53 7.32
CA ASP A 2 -32.43 43.10 7.11
C ASP A 2 -31.49 42.50 8.14
N TYR A 3 -32.07 42.02 9.24
CA TYR A 3 -31.38 41.27 10.30
C TYR A 3 -30.48 40.17 9.72
N LEU A 4 -30.87 39.59 8.57
CA LEU A 4 -30.10 38.59 7.83
C LEU A 4 -28.82 39.13 7.17
N LEU A 5 -28.78 40.41 6.78
CA LEU A 5 -27.58 41.04 6.21
C LEU A 5 -26.57 41.36 7.33
N ILE A 6 -27.07 41.78 8.50
CA ILE A 6 -26.26 42.06 9.70
C ILE A 6 -25.66 40.76 10.26
N ILE A 7 -26.44 39.67 10.31
CA ILE A 7 -25.95 38.35 10.76
C ILE A 7 -24.85 37.81 9.82
N ASN A 8 -24.97 37.97 8.51
CA ASN A 8 -23.95 37.55 7.55
C ASN A 8 -22.67 38.39 7.62
N ILE A 9 -22.77 39.70 7.90
CA ILE A 9 -21.60 40.58 8.08
C ILE A 9 -20.83 40.24 9.38
N ILE A 10 -21.53 39.87 10.45
CA ILE A 10 -20.91 39.42 11.71
C ILE A 10 -20.27 38.03 11.54
N LEU A 11 -20.91 37.10 10.82
CA LEU A 11 -20.38 35.75 10.54
C LEU A 11 -19.18 35.72 9.57
N THR A 12 -19.01 36.76 8.75
CA THR A 12 -17.91 36.87 7.77
C THR A 12 -16.66 37.58 8.30
N ASN A 13 -16.71 38.20 9.48
CA ASN A 13 -15.62 39.05 9.99
C ASN A 13 -14.63 38.36 10.94
N SER A 14 -14.84 37.09 11.30
CA SER A 14 -13.87 36.39 12.15
C SER A 14 -12.74 35.83 11.26
N GLY A 15 -11.59 36.51 11.26
CA GLY A 15 -10.34 35.99 10.66
C GLY A 15 -9.95 34.60 11.18
N VAL A 16 -10.54 34.21 12.31
CA VAL A 16 -10.52 32.88 12.91
C VAL A 16 -11.04 31.81 11.94
N LEU A 17 -12.08 32.05 11.13
CA LEU A 17 -12.56 31.07 10.14
C LEU A 17 -11.59 30.87 8.96
N LYS A 18 -10.86 31.91 8.54
CA LYS A 18 -9.85 31.82 7.47
C LYS A 18 -8.64 31.02 7.95
N LEU A 19 -8.23 31.25 9.19
CA LEU A 19 -7.18 30.49 9.88
C LEU A 19 -7.60 29.04 10.14
N ILE A 20 -8.82 28.77 10.61
CA ILE A 20 -9.32 27.40 10.81
C ILE A 20 -9.42 26.65 9.47
N LYS A 21 -9.91 27.28 8.39
CA LYS A 21 -9.95 26.67 7.05
C LYS A 21 -8.54 26.35 6.51
N LEU A 22 -7.56 27.23 6.73
CA LEU A 22 -6.15 27.00 6.38
C LEU A 22 -5.51 25.88 7.24
N GLN A 23 -5.84 25.83 8.54
CA GLN A 23 -5.29 24.83 9.46
C GLN A 23 -5.89 23.43 9.24
N ILE A 24 -7.18 23.33 8.88
CA ILE A 24 -7.79 22.06 8.47
C ILE A 24 -7.15 21.55 7.18
N ALA A 25 -6.81 22.44 6.23
CA ALA A 25 -6.13 22.05 4.98
C ALA A 25 -4.69 21.56 5.18
N SER A 26 -3.97 22.05 6.21
CA SER A 26 -2.62 21.59 6.54
C SER A 26 -2.61 20.27 7.33
N VAL A 27 -3.66 19.98 8.10
CA VAL A 27 -3.83 18.74 8.90
C VAL A 27 -4.43 17.59 8.09
N VAL A 28 -5.25 17.87 7.09
CA VAL A 28 -5.85 16.85 6.22
C VAL A 28 -4.94 16.59 5.02
N CYS A 29 -4.23 15.46 5.02
CA CYS A 29 -3.69 14.90 3.78
C CYS A 29 -4.88 14.62 2.85
N ARG A 30 -5.22 15.57 1.95
CA ARG A 30 -6.23 15.35 0.91
C ARG A 30 -5.82 14.09 0.17
N ARG A 31 -6.64 13.05 0.29
CA ARG A 31 -6.48 11.82 -0.50
C ARG A 31 -6.76 12.18 -1.94
N SER A 32 -5.72 12.57 -2.68
CA SER A 32 -5.82 12.76 -4.12
C SER A 32 -6.20 11.41 -4.74
N THR A 33 -7.01 11.45 -5.80
CA THR A 33 -7.38 10.28 -6.62
C THR A 33 -6.21 9.77 -7.46
N MET A 34 -4.98 10.21 -7.16
CA MET A 34 -3.77 9.73 -7.78
C MET A 34 -3.51 8.28 -7.37
N SER A 35 -3.01 7.48 -8.32
CA SER A 35 -2.58 6.10 -8.08
C SER A 35 -1.69 6.02 -6.85
N ARG A 36 -2.04 5.11 -5.92
CA ARG A 36 -1.29 4.94 -4.67
C ARG A 36 0.10 4.41 -4.97
N ARG A 37 1.15 5.17 -4.63
CA ARG A 37 2.53 4.70 -4.68
C ARG A 37 2.68 3.42 -3.85
N GLN A 38 3.21 2.37 -4.47
CA GLN A 38 3.57 1.13 -3.80
C GLN A 38 5.09 1.09 -3.57
N PHE A 39 5.48 0.94 -2.32
CA PHE A 39 6.88 0.78 -1.93
C PHE A 39 7.33 -0.67 -2.00
N THR A 40 8.56 -0.88 -2.49
CA THR A 40 9.25 -2.18 -2.41
C THR A 40 9.63 -2.50 -0.96
N LEU A 41 10.05 -3.74 -0.70
CA LEU A 41 10.51 -4.14 0.61
C LEU A 41 11.80 -3.38 0.98
N ASP A 42 12.71 -3.26 0.02
CA ASP A 42 13.97 -2.51 0.17
C ASP A 42 13.74 -1.04 0.56
N GLU A 43 12.89 -0.32 -0.18
CA GLU A 43 12.55 1.07 0.14
C GLU A 43 11.99 1.21 1.56
N LYS A 44 11.15 0.27 2.01
CA LYS A 44 10.58 0.29 3.36
C LYS A 44 11.65 0.08 4.43
N ILE A 45 12.61 -0.82 4.20
CA ILE A 45 13.72 -1.06 5.13
C ILE A 45 14.63 0.16 5.20
N GLY A 46 14.93 0.80 4.06
CA GLY A 46 15.67 2.05 4.02
C GLY A 46 14.98 3.18 4.81
N ILE A 47 13.65 3.32 4.68
CA ILE A 47 12.85 4.26 5.48
C ILE A 47 12.95 3.94 6.97
N ILE A 48 12.89 2.66 7.37
CA ILE A 48 13.02 2.25 8.77
C ILE A 48 14.40 2.61 9.32
N GLY A 49 15.48 2.36 8.58
CA GLY A 49 16.84 2.71 9.02
C GLY A 49 17.01 4.21 9.26
N ARG A 50 16.44 5.06 8.41
CA ARG A 50 16.46 6.53 8.59
C ARG A 50 15.67 6.98 9.81
N LEU A 51 14.51 6.35 10.06
CA LEU A 51 13.72 6.62 11.26
C LEU A 51 14.44 6.15 12.54
N GLU A 52 15.19 5.04 12.50
CA GLU A 52 16.03 4.58 13.61
C GLU A 52 17.18 5.55 13.89
N ASN A 53 17.72 6.20 12.87
CA ASN A 53 18.71 7.28 13.00
C ASN A 53 18.11 8.60 13.56
N GLY A 54 16.80 8.65 13.82
CA GLY A 54 16.14 9.81 14.42
C GLY A 54 15.68 10.87 13.41
N GLU A 55 15.67 10.57 12.11
CA GLU A 55 15.12 11.49 11.12
C GLU A 55 13.61 11.73 11.31
N LYS A 56 13.16 12.97 11.10
CA LYS A 56 11.74 13.32 11.24
C LYS A 56 10.91 12.77 10.09
N ASN A 57 9.72 12.23 10.40
CA ASN A 57 8.77 11.73 9.38
C ASN A 57 8.45 12.76 8.30
N SER A 58 8.44 14.06 8.63
CA SER A 58 8.14 15.15 7.69
C SER A 58 9.22 15.37 6.63
N VAL A 59 10.47 15.03 6.93
CA VAL A 59 11.59 15.16 5.98
C VAL A 59 11.51 14.00 4.99
N ILE A 60 11.42 12.78 5.51
CA ILE A 60 11.27 11.55 4.73
C ILE A 60 10.03 11.64 3.84
N SER A 61 8.89 12.10 4.37
CA SER A 61 7.65 12.18 3.61
C SER A 61 7.75 13.12 2.40
N LYS A 62 8.45 14.26 2.54
CA LYS A 62 8.71 15.20 1.44
C LYS A 62 9.59 14.58 0.36
N GLU A 63 10.67 13.90 0.76
CA GLU A 63 11.61 13.28 -0.18
C GLU A 63 10.95 12.16 -0.99
N PHE A 64 10.17 11.31 -0.34
CA PHE A 64 9.44 10.24 -1.02
C PHE A 64 8.13 10.70 -1.68
N GLY A 65 7.76 11.98 -1.55
CA GLY A 65 6.50 12.52 -2.08
C GLY A 65 5.26 11.83 -1.53
N THR A 66 5.29 11.43 -0.25
CA THR A 66 4.18 10.71 0.41
C THR A 66 3.66 11.42 1.64
N CYS A 67 2.48 11.03 2.11
CA CYS A 67 1.94 11.55 3.37
C CYS A 67 2.71 10.98 4.57
N SER A 68 2.90 11.79 5.61
CA SER A 68 3.50 11.35 6.88
C SER A 68 2.79 10.14 7.49
N SER A 69 1.47 9.99 7.26
CA SER A 69 0.69 8.83 7.68
C SER A 69 1.20 7.51 7.06
N THR A 70 1.73 7.55 5.83
CA THR A 70 2.28 6.38 5.15
C THR A 70 3.58 5.94 5.81
N ILE A 71 4.46 6.90 6.12
CA ILE A 71 5.70 6.66 6.86
C ILE A 71 5.41 6.08 8.24
N SER A 72 4.41 6.63 8.97
CA SER A 72 3.98 6.10 10.26
C SER A 72 3.44 4.68 10.16
N THR A 73 2.71 4.32 9.10
CA THR A 73 2.25 2.94 8.88
C THR A 73 3.42 1.99 8.61
N ILE A 74 4.43 2.42 7.85
CA ILE A 74 5.65 1.63 7.62
C ILE A 74 6.37 1.38 8.95
N TRP A 75 6.53 2.42 9.78
CA TRP A 75 7.15 2.31 11.10
C TRP A 75 6.43 1.33 12.03
N LYS A 76 5.09 1.40 12.09
CA LYS A 76 4.27 0.48 12.89
C LYS A 76 4.47 -0.99 12.49
N ASN A 77 4.80 -1.26 11.24
CA ASN A 77 4.98 -2.61 10.71
C ASN A 77 6.46 -3.04 10.64
N LYS A 78 7.38 -2.32 11.30
CA LYS A 78 8.83 -2.53 11.19
C LYS A 78 9.27 -3.96 11.49
N ASP A 79 8.74 -4.60 12.53
CA ASP A 79 9.19 -5.93 12.95
C ASP A 79 8.82 -6.99 11.91
N LYS A 80 7.61 -6.87 11.34
CA LYS A 80 7.16 -7.71 10.23
C LYS A 80 8.03 -7.50 8.99
N LEU A 81 8.40 -6.25 8.70
CA LEU A 81 9.25 -5.94 7.55
C LEU A 81 10.67 -6.50 7.71
N LYS A 82 11.27 -6.39 8.91
CA LYS A 82 12.59 -6.94 9.22
C LYS A 82 12.61 -8.48 9.13
N ASN A 83 11.63 -9.17 9.68
CA ASN A 83 11.53 -10.63 9.58
C ASN A 83 11.38 -11.10 8.12
N MET A 84 10.61 -10.37 7.31
CA MET A 84 10.36 -10.74 5.92
C MET A 84 11.53 -10.40 4.99
N PHE A 85 12.36 -9.41 5.33
CA PHE A 85 13.59 -9.09 4.60
C PHE A 85 14.55 -10.27 4.53
N GLN A 86 14.55 -11.15 5.55
CA GLN A 86 15.38 -12.36 5.56
C GLN A 86 14.86 -13.46 4.63
N THR A 87 13.58 -13.46 4.28
CA THR A 87 12.90 -14.59 3.62
C THR A 87 12.37 -14.29 2.23
N THR A 88 12.22 -13.01 1.88
CA THR A 88 11.52 -12.56 0.66
C THR A 88 12.43 -11.72 -0.23
N SER A 89 12.16 -11.70 -1.54
CA SER A 89 12.88 -10.85 -2.48
C SER A 89 12.69 -9.35 -2.20
N LEU A 90 13.77 -8.59 -2.38
CA LEU A 90 13.82 -7.15 -2.11
C LEU A 90 12.83 -6.32 -2.97
N ASN A 91 12.55 -6.82 -4.18
CA ASN A 91 11.65 -6.18 -5.13
C ASN A 91 10.15 -6.39 -4.80
N ALA A 92 9.83 -7.21 -3.80
CA ALA A 92 8.45 -7.49 -3.43
C ALA A 92 7.75 -6.24 -2.86
N LYS A 93 6.73 -5.75 -3.55
CA LYS A 93 5.90 -4.61 -3.09
C LYS A 93 4.82 -5.01 -2.08
N ARG A 94 4.33 -6.25 -2.20
CA ARG A 94 3.24 -6.79 -1.39
C ARG A 94 3.69 -8.08 -0.72
N LEU A 95 3.56 -8.12 0.59
CA LEU A 95 3.81 -9.30 1.40
C LEU A 95 2.54 -10.14 1.41
N ARG A 96 2.49 -11.19 0.58
CA ARG A 96 1.43 -12.21 0.66
C ARG A 96 1.94 -13.34 1.54
N THR A 97 1.13 -13.72 2.52
CA THR A 97 1.31 -14.96 3.28
C THR A 97 0.35 -15.99 2.70
N ALA A 98 0.88 -17.12 2.23
CA ALA A 98 0.08 -18.28 1.87
C ALA A 98 -0.68 -18.78 3.11
N GLN A 99 -1.99 -19.00 2.98
CA GLN A 99 -2.80 -19.54 4.07
C GLN A 99 -2.49 -21.02 4.31
N HIS A 100 -2.23 -21.76 3.21
CA HIS A 100 -1.85 -23.16 3.20
C HIS A 100 -0.60 -23.32 2.34
N LYS A 101 0.58 -23.14 2.95
CA LYS A 101 1.87 -23.18 2.24
C LYS A 101 2.10 -24.51 1.53
N ASP A 102 1.75 -25.60 2.19
CA ASP A 102 1.80 -26.97 1.70
C ASP A 102 0.98 -27.17 0.42
N LEU A 103 -0.26 -26.67 0.40
CA LEU A 103 -1.13 -26.76 -0.77
C LEU A 103 -0.63 -25.88 -1.92
N GLU A 104 -0.20 -24.65 -1.64
CA GLU A 104 0.35 -23.76 -2.66
C GLU A 104 1.65 -24.31 -3.27
N GLU A 105 2.50 -24.94 -2.45
CA GLU A 105 3.75 -25.56 -2.89
C GLU A 105 3.49 -26.83 -3.72
N ALA A 106 2.59 -27.71 -3.29
CA ALA A 106 2.18 -28.87 -4.06
C ALA A 106 1.58 -28.48 -5.42
N ALA A 107 0.72 -27.44 -5.44
CA ALA A 107 0.15 -26.91 -6.66
C ALA A 107 1.23 -26.32 -7.59
N LEU A 108 2.22 -25.60 -7.04
CA LEU A 108 3.34 -25.07 -7.82
C LEU A 108 4.22 -26.17 -8.41
N VAL A 109 4.49 -27.24 -7.67
CA VAL A 109 5.26 -28.41 -8.16
C VAL A 109 4.52 -29.07 -9.31
N TRP A 110 3.23 -29.38 -9.13
CA TRP A 110 2.40 -29.96 -10.18
C TRP A 110 2.34 -29.07 -11.42
N PHE A 111 2.15 -27.75 -11.23
CA PHE A 111 2.11 -26.80 -12.33
C PHE A 111 3.43 -26.75 -13.10
N LYS A 112 4.57 -26.73 -12.40
CA LYS A 112 5.89 -26.79 -13.05
C LYS A 112 6.04 -28.05 -13.89
N GLN A 113 5.70 -29.22 -13.35
CA GLN A 113 5.72 -30.50 -14.08
C GLN A 113 4.87 -30.43 -15.36
N GLN A 114 3.67 -29.85 -15.26
CA GLN A 114 2.77 -29.71 -16.40
C GLN A 114 3.32 -28.77 -17.49
N ARG A 115 4.03 -27.69 -17.13
CA ARG A 115 4.66 -26.77 -18.09
C ARG A 115 5.84 -27.36 -18.84
N TYR A 116 6.56 -28.30 -18.23
CA TYR A 116 7.64 -29.03 -18.92
C TYR A 116 7.08 -30.14 -19.82
N ALA A 117 5.98 -30.79 -19.40
CA ALA A 117 5.35 -31.87 -20.17
C ALA A 117 4.52 -31.36 -21.37
N VAL A 118 3.90 -30.18 -21.25
CA VAL A 118 3.09 -29.57 -22.29
C VAL A 118 3.56 -28.12 -22.43
N ASN A 119 3.94 -27.69 -23.64
CA ASN A 119 4.33 -26.31 -23.95
C ASN A 119 3.12 -25.37 -23.84
N ILE A 120 2.64 -25.17 -22.62
CA ILE A 120 1.47 -24.35 -22.31
C ILE A 120 1.96 -22.89 -22.28
N ARG A 121 1.80 -22.24 -23.44
CA ARG A 121 1.81 -20.78 -23.56
C ARG A 121 0.70 -20.24 -22.65
N SER A 122 1.09 -19.61 -21.55
CA SER A 122 0.19 -19.08 -20.54
C SER A 122 -0.77 -18.04 -21.10
N SER A 123 -2.06 -18.14 -20.76
CA SER A 123 -2.77 -17.11 -19.97
C SER A 123 -4.28 -17.39 -19.80
N CYS A 124 -4.94 -18.16 -20.68
CA CYS A 124 -6.41 -18.20 -20.71
C CYS A 124 -7.06 -19.39 -19.97
N CYS A 125 -6.34 -20.49 -19.77
CA CYS A 125 -6.98 -21.77 -19.50
C CYS A 125 -6.67 -22.29 -18.09
N ILE A 126 -7.15 -21.60 -17.04
CA ILE A 126 -7.21 -22.22 -15.70
C ILE A 126 -8.57 -22.93 -15.54
N GLU A 127 -9.61 -22.50 -16.25
CA GLU A 127 -10.92 -23.17 -16.27
C GLU A 127 -10.92 -24.49 -17.09
N ASP A 128 -10.05 -24.65 -18.09
CA ASP A 128 -10.10 -25.83 -18.98
C ASP A 128 -9.44 -27.09 -18.40
N THR A 129 -8.60 -26.96 -17.37
CA THR A 129 -7.96 -28.14 -16.73
C THR A 129 -8.98 -29.04 -16.03
N ARG A 130 -10.16 -28.51 -15.67
CA ARG A 130 -11.28 -29.27 -15.10
C ARG A 130 -11.86 -30.29 -16.10
N LYS A 131 -11.87 -29.96 -17.40
CA LYS A 131 -12.33 -30.88 -18.46
C LYS A 131 -11.32 -31.99 -18.74
N ILE A 132 -10.02 -31.69 -18.65
CA ILE A 132 -8.95 -32.67 -18.91
C ILE A 132 -8.88 -33.73 -17.79
N LEU A 133 -9.12 -33.33 -16.53
CA LEU A 133 -9.13 -34.25 -15.38
C LEU A 133 -10.35 -35.16 -15.34
N LEU A 134 -11.52 -34.72 -15.81
CA LEU A 134 -12.74 -35.53 -15.84
C LEU A 134 -12.73 -36.65 -16.90
N HIS A 135 -11.82 -36.61 -17.87
CA HIS A 135 -11.72 -37.64 -18.93
C HIS A 135 -10.71 -38.76 -18.60
N LYS A 136 -10.10 -38.73 -17.40
CA LYS A 136 -9.11 -39.71 -16.94
C LYS A 136 -9.51 -40.47 -15.67
N ILE A 137 -10.79 -40.39 -15.29
CA ILE A 137 -11.45 -41.27 -14.31
C ILE A 137 -12.41 -42.15 -15.11
#